data_AF-A4N4Y6-F1
#
_entry.id   AF-A4N4Y6-F1
#
_cell.length_a   1.000
_cell.length_b   1.000
_cell.length_c   1.000
_cell.angle_alpha   90.00
_cell.angle_beta   90.00
_cell.angle_gamma   90.00
#
_symmetry.space_group_name_H-M   'P 1'
#
loop_
_entity.id
_entity.type
_entity.pdbx_description
1 polymer ?
#
loop_
_entity_poly.entity_id
_entity_poly.type
_entity_poly.pdbx_seq_one_letter_code
_entity_poly.pdbx_strand_id
1 'polypeptide(L)'
;MQQHNLSTTFVHAGRQKRFSQGSVNPVLQRASSLLFDSIEDKKHATRRRAKGELFYGRRGTLTHFALQDLMCEMEGGQVVIFILVVQQQ
;
A
#
# COMPACT_ATOMS: atom_id res chain seq x y z
N MET A 1 2.48 -5.89 -21.79
CA MET A 1 2.90 -6.36 -20.45
C MET A 1 3.96 -7.41 -20.66
N GLN A 2 5.18 -7.22 -20.16
CA GLN A 2 6.23 -8.23 -20.30
C GLN A 2 5.88 -9.43 -19.41
N GLN A 3 5.70 -10.61 -20.02
CA GLN A 3 5.51 -11.86 -19.29
C GLN A 3 6.80 -12.19 -18.55
N HIS A 4 6.82 -11.91 -17.25
CA HIS A 4 7.86 -12.43 -16.38
C HIS A 4 7.50 -13.87 -15.99
N ASN A 5 8.51 -14.72 -15.80
CA ASN A 5 8.31 -16.02 -15.17
C ASN A 5 7.65 -15.82 -13.81
N LEU A 6 6.71 -16.70 -13.44
CA LEU A 6 5.98 -16.63 -12.15
C LEU A 6 6.94 -16.45 -10.96
N SER A 7 8.07 -17.15 -10.96
CA SER A 7 9.11 -17.05 -9.94
C SER A 7 9.67 -15.62 -9.79
N THR A 8 9.82 -14.89 -10.90
CA THR A 8 10.25 -13.49 -10.89
C THR A 8 9.15 -12.59 -10.33
N THR A 9 7.90 -12.80 -10.73
CA THR A 9 6.75 -12.05 -10.20
C THR A 9 6.64 -12.22 -8.68
N PHE A 10 6.75 -13.45 -8.15
CA PHE A 10 6.71 -13.69 -6.71
C PHE A 10 7.78 -12.93 -5.92
N VAL A 11 8.97 -12.75 -6.49
CA VAL A 11 10.09 -12.10 -5.80
C VAL A 11 10.02 -10.58 -5.90
N HIS A 12 9.42 -10.03 -6.96
CA HIS A 12 9.48 -8.60 -7.27
C HIS A 12 8.16 -7.84 -7.12
N ALA A 13 7.01 -8.52 -7.20
CA ALA A 13 5.70 -7.90 -7.06
C ALA A 13 5.57 -7.22 -5.68
N GLY A 14 4.89 -6.07 -5.63
CA GLY A 14 4.72 -5.28 -4.41
C GLY A 14 5.98 -4.59 -3.87
N ARG A 15 7.16 -4.75 -4.49
CA ARG A 15 8.44 -4.13 -4.04
C ARG A 15 8.76 -2.83 -4.77
N GLN A 16 7.75 -2.01 -5.02
CA GLN A 16 7.93 -0.72 -5.66
C GLN A 16 8.77 0.22 -4.78
N LYS A 17 9.55 1.10 -5.41
CA LYS A 17 10.40 2.09 -4.71
C LYS A 17 9.62 2.93 -3.69
N ARG A 18 8.35 3.22 -3.97
CA ARG A 18 7.44 3.93 -3.07
C ARG A 18 7.33 3.26 -1.70
N PHE A 19 7.24 1.94 -1.67
CA PHE A 19 7.03 1.18 -0.45
C PHE A 19 8.34 0.73 0.19
N SER A 20 9.37 0.51 -0.61
CA SER A 20 10.64 -0.02 -0.13
C SER A 20 11.57 1.02 0.47
N GLN A 21 11.44 2.31 0.10
CA GLN A 21 12.23 3.41 0.69
C GLN A 21 13.75 3.13 0.80
N GLY A 22 14.31 2.42 -0.18
CA GLY A 22 15.74 2.06 -0.22
C GLY A 22 16.08 0.69 0.37
N SER A 23 15.16 0.01 1.05
CA SER A 23 15.34 -1.39 1.45
C SER A 23 14.93 -2.37 0.35
N VAL A 24 15.38 -3.61 0.50
CA VAL A 24 14.98 -4.74 -0.34
C VAL A 24 13.48 -5.03 -0.16
N ASN A 25 13.01 -5.01 1.09
CA ASN A 25 11.62 -5.28 1.45
C ASN A 25 10.83 -3.97 1.59
N PRO A 26 9.50 -3.98 1.43
CA PRO A 26 8.64 -2.87 1.82
C PRO A 26 8.81 -2.53 3.30
N VAL A 27 8.67 -1.24 3.64
CA VAL A 27 8.72 -0.80 5.04
C VAL A 27 7.52 -1.31 5.83
N LEU A 28 7.74 -1.60 7.12
CA LEU A 28 6.67 -1.92 8.05
C LEU A 28 6.14 -0.63 8.69
N GLN A 29 5.03 -0.10 8.16
CA GLN A 29 4.39 1.10 8.66
C GLN A 29 3.15 0.76 9.49
N ARG A 30 3.32 0.77 10.82
CA ARG A 30 2.23 0.59 11.80
C ARG A 30 1.71 1.95 12.25
N ALA A 31 0.47 2.25 11.90
CA ALA A 31 -0.17 3.51 12.28
C ALA A 31 -1.69 3.35 12.36
N SER A 32 -2.32 3.95 13.37
CA SER A 32 -3.76 4.18 13.42
C SER A 32 -4.10 5.54 12.82
N SER A 33 -3.39 6.59 13.26
CA SER A 33 -3.50 7.97 12.78
C SER A 33 -2.25 8.38 11.98
N LEU A 34 -2.43 9.22 10.96
CA LEU A 34 -1.36 9.78 10.13
C LEU A 34 -1.39 11.30 10.23
N LEU A 35 -0.20 11.91 10.31
CA LEU A 35 -0.03 13.35 10.37
C LEU A 35 0.03 13.93 8.94
N PHE A 36 -0.42 15.18 8.82
CA PHE A 36 -0.35 15.96 7.58
C PHE A 36 0.29 17.30 7.91
N ASP A 37 1.21 17.75 7.04
CA ASP A 37 1.93 19.01 7.25
C ASP A 37 1.02 20.23 7.06
N SER A 38 0.02 20.12 6.17
CA SER A 38 -0.98 21.17 5.93
C SER A 38 -2.42 20.64 5.84
N ILE A 39 -3.38 21.56 5.95
CA ILE A 39 -4.80 21.27 5.71
C ILE A 39 -5.04 20.91 4.23
N GLU A 40 -4.26 21.47 3.31
CA GLU A 40 -4.36 21.15 1.89
C GLU A 40 -3.94 19.70 1.62
N ASP A 41 -2.87 19.22 2.26
CA ASP A 41 -2.42 17.82 2.17
C ASP A 41 -3.48 16.87 2.70
N LYS A 42 -4.13 17.23 3.82
CA LYS A 42 -5.25 16.45 4.36
C LYS A 42 -6.43 16.39 3.39
N LYS A 43 -6.81 17.51 2.76
CA LYS A 43 -7.92 17.55 1.78
C LYS A 43 -7.58 16.70 0.55
N HIS A 44 -6.34 16.78 0.10
CA HIS A 44 -5.82 15.98 -1.00
C HIS A 44 -5.84 14.47 -0.66
N ALA A 45 -5.33 14.09 0.50
CA ALA A 45 -5.40 12.72 1.01
C ALA A 45 -6.83 12.20 1.15
N THR A 46 -7.76 13.05 1.61
CA THR A 46 -9.18 12.69 1.75
C THR A 46 -9.81 12.34 0.40
N ARG A 47 -9.50 13.10 -0.66
CA ARG A 47 -9.99 12.83 -2.03
C ARG A 47 -9.41 11.53 -2.61
N ARG A 48 -8.18 11.17 -2.23
CA ARG A 48 -7.46 9.99 -2.76
C ARG A 48 -7.42 8.80 -1.79
N ARG A 49 -8.18 8.83 -0.70
CA ARG A 49 -8.22 7.78 0.34
C ARG A 49 -8.56 6.37 -0.17
N ALA A 50 -9.21 6.25 -1.32
CA ALA A 50 -9.56 4.97 -1.96
C ALA A 50 -8.58 4.57 -3.08
N LYS A 51 -7.59 5.42 -3.37
CA LYS A 51 -6.60 5.25 -4.45
C LYS A 51 -5.18 5.03 -3.89
N GLY A 52 -5.07 4.46 -2.70
CA GLY A 52 -3.77 4.15 -2.08
C GLY A 52 -3.01 5.37 -1.53
N GLU A 53 -3.71 6.46 -1.18
CA GLU A 53 -3.13 7.60 -0.47
C GLU A 53 -3.17 7.38 1.04
N LEU A 54 -2.11 7.80 1.73
CA LEU A 54 -2.01 7.72 3.19
C LEU A 54 -3.03 8.66 3.82
N PHE A 55 -3.96 8.11 4.59
CA PHE A 55 -5.00 8.91 5.26
C PHE A 55 -5.27 8.45 6.70
N TYR A 56 -5.57 7.17 6.89
CA TYR A 56 -5.84 6.58 8.20
C TYR A 56 -5.51 5.10 8.17
N GLY A 57 -5.03 4.53 9.28
CA GLY A 57 -4.56 3.14 9.34
C GLY A 57 -5.57 2.12 8.82
N ARG A 58 -6.86 2.33 9.11
CA ARG A 58 -7.97 1.49 8.61
C ARG A 58 -8.11 1.48 7.09
N ARG A 59 -7.62 2.52 6.41
CA ARG A 59 -7.63 2.65 4.95
C ARG A 59 -6.37 2.07 4.30
N GLY A 60 -5.42 1.61 5.10
CA GLY A 60 -4.14 1.09 4.65
C GLY A 60 -2.98 2.05 4.88
N THR A 61 -1.80 1.47 5.00
CA THR A 61 -0.49 2.13 5.07
C THR A 61 0.37 1.61 3.91
N LEU A 62 1.61 2.09 3.76
CA LEU A 62 2.49 1.65 2.68
C LEU A 62 2.66 0.12 2.64
N THR A 63 2.69 -0.54 3.79
CA THR A 63 2.76 -2.01 3.88
C THR A 63 1.54 -2.69 3.27
N HIS A 64 0.34 -2.15 3.54
CA HIS A 64 -0.90 -2.70 3.02
C HIS A 64 -1.01 -2.49 1.51
N PHE A 65 -0.61 -1.31 1.02
CA PHE A 65 -0.61 -1.00 -0.40
C PHE A 65 0.38 -1.87 -1.18
N ALA A 66 1.57 -2.14 -0.64
CA ALA A 66 2.53 -3.08 -1.22
C ALA A 66 1.94 -4.48 -1.41
N LEU A 67 1.19 -4.97 -0.42
CA LEU A 67 0.52 -6.27 -0.48
C LEU A 67 -0.63 -6.28 -1.48
N GLN A 68 -1.42 -5.20 -1.56
CA GLN A 68 -2.49 -5.07 -2.55
C GLN A 68 -1.96 -5.14 -3.98
N ASP A 69 -0.87 -4.41 -4.26
CA ASP A 69 -0.24 -4.42 -5.57
C ASP A 69 0.29 -5.81 -5.94
N LEU A 70 0.91 -6.51 -4.98
CA LEU A 70 1.37 -7.89 -5.17
C LEU A 70 0.21 -8.83 -5.51
N MET A 71 -0.89 -8.78 -4.76
CA MET A 71 -2.03 -9.67 -4.99
C MET A 71 -2.77 -9.34 -6.28
N CYS A 72 -2.93 -8.06 -6.62
CA CYS A 72 -3.49 -7.65 -7.91
C CYS A 72 -2.65 -8.18 -9.08
N GLU A 73 -1.32 -8.08 -8.99
CA GLU A 73 -0.41 -8.57 -10.03
C GLU A 73 -0.44 -10.11 -10.16
N MET A 74 -0.58 -10.82 -9.03
CA MET A 74 -0.65 -12.28 -9.00
C MET A 74 -1.97 -12.84 -9.51
N GLU A 75 -3.10 -12.29 -9.05
CA GLU A 75 -4.43 -12.79 -9.40
C GLU A 75 -4.97 -12.18 -10.71
N GLY A 76 -4.28 -11.20 -11.28
CA GLY A 76 -4.79 -10.41 -12.42
C GLY A 76 -6.00 -9.55 -12.05
N GLY A 77 -6.23 -9.33 -10.75
CA GLY A 77 -7.33 -8.53 -10.21
C GLY A 77 -7.05 -7.04 -10.33
N GLN A 78 -8.11 -6.24 -10.50
CA GLN A 78 -8.00 -4.77 -10.54
C GLN A 78 -8.02 -4.13 -9.15
N VAL A 79 -8.67 -4.79 -8.18
CA VAL A 79 -8.87 -4.27 -6.82
C VAL A 79 -8.81 -5.44 -5.84
N VAL A 80 -7.96 -5.31 -4.81
CA VAL A 80 -7.89 -6.23 -3.67
C VAL A 80 -8.28 -5.49 -2.39
N ILE A 81 -9.16 -6.11 -1.60
CA ILE A 81 -9.66 -5.55 -0.35
C ILE A 81 -9.09 -6.35 0.81
N PHE A 82 -8.36 -5.70 1.71
CA PHE A 82 -7.98 -6.25 3.00
C PHE A 82 -8.84 -5.65 4.10
N ILE A 83 -9.41 -6.51 4.95
CA ILE A 83 -10.14 -6.10 6.14
C ILE A 83 -9.10 -5.87 7.24
N LEU A 84 -8.84 -4.59 7.55
CA LEU A 84 -7.89 -4.21 8.59
C LEU A 84 -8.61 -4.10 9.93
N VAL A 85 -8.27 -4.98 10.86
CA VAL A 85 -8.70 -4.87 12.25
C VAL A 85 -7.82 -3.82 12.93
N VAL A 86 -8.41 -2.69 13.29
CA VAL A 86 -7.72 -1.67 14.09
C VAL A 86 -7.70 -2.16 15.53
N GLN A 87 -6.56 -2.66 15.98
CA GLN A 87 -6.30 -2.90 17.39
C GLN A 87 -6.19 -1.53 18.06
N GLN A 88 -7.22 -1.13 18.80
CA GLN A 88 -7.12 -0.02 19.75
C GLN A 88 -6.28 -0.55 20.91
N GLN A 89 -5.10 0.04 21.11
CA GLN A 89 -4.36 -0.08 22.37
C GLN A 89 -5.00 0.87 23.38
#